data_AF-A0A929QL00-F1
#
_entry.id   AF-A0A929QL00-F1
#
_cell.length_a   1.000
_cell.length_b   1.000
_cell.length_c   1.000
_cell.angle_alpha   90.00
_cell.angle_beta   90.00
_cell.angle_gamma   90.00
#
_symmetry.space_group_name_H-M   'P 1'
#
loop_
_entity.id
_entity.type
_entity.pdbx_description
1 polymer ?
#
loop_
_entity_poly.entity_id
_entity_poly.type
_entity_poly.pdbx_seq_one_letter_code
_entity_poly.pdbx_strand_id
1 'polypeptide(L)'
;DKHGFIISKNRRGIYVYDPKNSVGVGDELDILVRRVKFYKETLEVSSYEIINEHGTKDVSENLLDSSKLSIARSGDVIAKISGRLEGGYLHTPHGKIRVYSKKRLKDGEYSFERARVKIYKNEKEIVVE
;
A
#
# COMPACT_ATOMS: atom_id res chain seq x y z
N ASP A 1 6.61 -5.62 -2.67
CA ASP A 1 7.68 -4.61 -2.87
C ASP A 1 9.01 -5.36 -2.80
N LYS A 2 10.09 -4.87 -3.42
CA LYS A 2 11.42 -5.53 -3.37
C LYS A 2 11.96 -5.63 -1.94
N HIS A 3 11.53 -4.73 -1.06
CA HIS A 3 12.06 -4.60 0.30
C HIS A 3 11.08 -5.07 1.39
N GLY A 4 9.93 -5.61 1.01
CA GLY A 4 8.91 -6.00 1.97
C GLY A 4 7.53 -6.19 1.38
N PHE A 5 6.56 -6.34 2.26
CA PHE A 5 5.18 -6.66 1.93
C PHE A 5 4.20 -5.90 2.82
N ILE A 6 2.91 -6.00 2.50
CA ILE A 6 1.83 -5.44 3.30
C ILE A 6 1.13 -6.61 3.95
N ILE A 7 1.04 -6.60 5.27
CA ILE A 7 0.07 -7.44 5.98
C ILE A 7 -1.20 -6.62 6.14
N SER A 8 -2.34 -7.23 5.84
CA SER A 8 -3.61 -6.53 5.82
C SER A 8 -4.69 -7.35 6.50
N LYS A 9 -5.53 -6.67 7.27
CA LYS A 9 -6.75 -7.22 7.85
C LYS A 9 -7.83 -6.16 7.84
N ASN A 10 -9.04 -6.51 7.43
CA ASN A 10 -10.20 -5.60 7.41
C ASN A 10 -9.91 -4.29 6.64
N ARG A 11 -9.29 -4.39 5.46
CA ARG A 11 -8.90 -3.24 4.61
C ARG A 11 -7.88 -2.28 5.21
N ARG A 12 -7.23 -2.67 6.30
CA ARG A 12 -6.14 -1.91 6.92
C ARG A 12 -4.83 -2.64 6.70
N GLY A 13 -3.87 -1.95 6.09
CA GLY A 13 -2.55 -2.50 5.85
C GLY A 13 -1.50 -1.86 6.73
N ILE A 14 -0.48 -2.63 7.10
CA ILE A 14 0.77 -2.12 7.67
C ILE A 14 1.93 -2.69 6.86
N TYR A 15 2.92 -1.85 6.60
CA TYR A 15 4.11 -2.26 5.88
C TYR A 15 5.05 -3.06 6.78
N VAL A 16 5.54 -4.17 6.25
CA VAL A 16 6.57 -5.01 6.85
C VAL A 16 7.83 -4.84 6.02
N TYR A 17 8.87 -4.26 6.62
CA TYR A 17 10.17 -4.17 5.97
C TYR A 17 10.94 -5.47 6.20
N ASP A 18 11.04 -6.27 5.14
CA ASP A 18 11.92 -7.44 5.10
C ASP A 18 12.38 -7.68 3.65
N PRO A 19 13.61 -7.29 3.27
CA PRO A 19 14.11 -7.51 1.92
C PRO A 19 14.46 -8.97 1.60
N LYS A 20 14.43 -9.87 2.59
CA LYS A 20 14.72 -11.30 2.43
C LYS A 20 13.47 -12.18 2.52
N ASN A 21 12.29 -11.57 2.62
CA ASN A 21 11.03 -12.31 2.70
C ASN A 21 10.77 -13.14 1.43
N SER A 22 10.03 -14.23 1.59
CA SER A 22 9.52 -15.08 0.51
C SER A 22 8.00 -15.03 0.38
N VAL A 23 7.34 -14.04 1.00
CA VAL A 23 5.87 -13.96 1.10
C VAL A 23 5.27 -13.53 -0.24
N GLY A 24 4.33 -14.33 -0.73
CA GLY A 24 3.51 -14.08 -1.91
C GLY A 24 2.29 -13.20 -1.64
N VAL A 25 1.73 -12.61 -2.70
CA VAL A 25 0.46 -11.88 -2.60
C VAL A 25 -0.68 -12.88 -2.41
N GLY A 26 -1.44 -12.71 -1.34
CA GLY A 26 -2.57 -13.58 -1.00
C GLY A 26 -2.22 -14.65 0.03
N ASP A 27 -0.96 -14.79 0.42
CA ASP A 27 -0.57 -15.70 1.48
C ASP A 27 -1.29 -15.34 2.78
N GLU A 28 -2.03 -16.31 3.32
CA GLU A 28 -2.68 -16.21 4.60
C GLU A 28 -1.74 -16.73 5.68
N LEU A 29 -1.36 -15.85 6.61
CA LEU A 29 -0.30 -16.09 7.57
C LEU A 29 -0.77 -15.73 8.98
N ASP A 30 -0.37 -16.55 9.95
CA ASP A 30 -0.38 -16.14 11.36
C ASP A 30 0.94 -15.46 11.66
N ILE A 31 0.90 -14.17 11.99
CA ILE A 31 2.11 -13.36 12.20
C ILE A 31 2.14 -12.83 13.63
N LEU A 32 3.22 -13.11 14.35
CA LEU A 32 3.54 -12.49 15.63
C LEU A 32 4.41 -11.26 15.39
N VAL A 33 3.83 -10.06 15.56
CA VAL A 33 4.57 -8.80 15.51
C VAL A 33 5.33 -8.60 16.82
N ARG A 34 6.67 -8.51 16.74
CA ARG A 34 7.54 -8.33 17.91
C ARG A 34 7.96 -6.87 18.12
N ARG A 35 8.13 -6.11 17.03
CA ARG A 35 8.54 -4.71 17.10
C ARG A 35 8.02 -3.88 15.93
N VAL A 36 7.50 -2.71 16.25
CA VAL A 36 7.18 -1.65 15.28
C VAL A 36 8.15 -0.48 15.41
N LYS A 37 8.32 0.28 14.33
CA LYS A 37 9.09 1.54 14.34
C LYS A 37 8.43 2.56 13.42
N PHE A 38 8.80 3.83 13.57
CA PHE A 38 8.47 4.85 12.60
C PHE A 38 9.64 5.03 11.63
N TYR A 39 9.37 4.92 10.33
CA TYR A 39 10.32 5.27 9.29
C TYR A 39 9.67 6.27 8.34
N LYS A 40 10.31 7.44 8.17
CA LYS A 40 9.76 8.57 7.40
C LYS A 40 8.28 8.85 7.74
N GLU A 41 7.99 8.94 9.05
CA GLU A 41 6.65 9.23 9.61
C GLU A 41 5.60 8.13 9.39
N THR A 42 5.97 6.97 8.83
CA THR A 42 5.08 5.82 8.67
C THR A 42 5.39 4.75 9.71
N LEU A 43 4.35 4.22 10.36
CA LEU A 43 4.46 3.03 11.22
C LEU A 43 4.71 1.79 10.35
N GLU A 44 5.80 1.08 10.62
CA GLU A 44 6.14 -0.17 9.94
C GLU A 44 6.54 -1.26 10.95
N VAL A 45 6.32 -2.51 10.57
CA VAL A 45 6.81 -3.67 11.30
C VAL A 45 8.29 -3.85 11.00
N SER A 46 9.09 -3.95 12.05
CA SER A 46 10.55 -4.08 11.98
C SER A 46 11.08 -5.41 12.50
N SER A 47 10.23 -6.17 13.21
CA SER A 47 10.52 -7.53 13.65
C SER A 47 9.22 -8.29 13.82
N TYR A 48 9.15 -9.47 13.23
CA TYR A 48 8.01 -10.36 13.27
C TYR A 48 8.47 -11.82 13.14
N GLU A 49 7.52 -12.72 13.35
CA GLU A 49 7.68 -14.15 13.14
C GLU A 49 6.42 -14.69 12.47
N ILE A 50 6.59 -15.54 11.46
CA ILE A 50 5.48 -16.29 10.86
C ILE A 50 5.32 -17.55 11.68
N ILE A 51 4.15 -17.71 12.29
CA ILE A 51 3.82 -18.84 13.17
C ILE A 51 3.23 -19.99 12.35
N ASN A 52 2.34 -19.67 11.39
CA ASN A 52 1.72 -20.64 10.50
C ASN A 52 1.48 -20.03 9.11
N GLU A 53 1.37 -20.90 8.11
CA GLU A 53 0.97 -20.58 6.73
C GLU A 53 -0.28 -21.39 6.37
N HIS A 54 -1.30 -20.74 5.81
CA HIS A 54 -2.60 -21.34 5.51
C HIS A 54 -2.88 -21.43 4.00
N GLY A 55 -1.87 -21.20 3.17
CA GLY A 55 -1.98 -21.15 1.71
C GLY A 55 -2.37 -19.75 1.21
N THR A 56 -3.02 -19.69 0.04
CA THR A 56 -3.34 -18.42 -0.63
C THR A 56 -4.85 -18.16 -0.63
N LYS A 57 -5.25 -16.92 -0.34
CA LYS A 57 -6.63 -16.42 -0.41
C LYS A 57 -6.78 -15.23 -1.36
N ASP A 58 -8.03 -15.00 -1.77
CA ASP A 58 -8.40 -13.78 -2.45
C ASP A 58 -8.19 -12.57 -1.53
N VAL A 59 -7.54 -11.53 -2.06
CA VAL A 59 -7.18 -10.34 -1.27
C VAL A 59 -8.20 -9.22 -1.37
N SER A 60 -9.27 -9.38 -2.16
CA SER A 60 -10.20 -8.29 -2.48
C SER A 60 -10.86 -7.70 -1.23
N GLU A 61 -11.12 -8.52 -0.22
CA GLU A 61 -11.66 -8.07 1.08
C GLU A 61 -10.72 -7.14 1.85
N ASN A 62 -9.42 -7.19 1.53
CA ASN A 62 -8.37 -6.40 2.17
C ASN A 62 -7.96 -5.16 1.38
N LEU A 63 -8.54 -4.96 0.19
CA LEU A 63 -8.29 -3.77 -0.61
C LEU A 63 -9.27 -2.64 -0.22
N LEU A 64 -8.75 -1.42 -0.24
CA LEU A 64 -9.53 -0.21 -0.01
C LEU A 64 -10.15 0.28 -1.32
N ASP A 65 -11.42 0.67 -1.27
CA ASP A 65 -12.08 1.31 -2.41
C ASP A 65 -11.59 2.77 -2.58
N SER A 66 -11.48 3.25 -3.82
CA SER A 66 -11.00 4.62 -4.09
C SER A 66 -11.92 5.71 -3.53
N SER A 67 -13.22 5.44 -3.32
CA SER A 67 -14.13 6.36 -2.61
C SER A 67 -13.69 6.67 -1.17
N LYS A 68 -12.84 5.83 -0.58
CA LYS A 68 -12.30 5.98 0.78
C LYS A 68 -10.92 6.65 0.81
N LEU A 69 -10.51 7.31 -0.29
CA LEU A 69 -9.22 8.00 -0.40
C LEU A 69 -8.93 8.96 0.77
N SER A 70 -9.94 9.69 1.24
CA SER A 70 -9.80 10.67 2.33
C SER A 70 -9.36 10.02 3.66
N ILE A 71 -9.82 8.79 3.94
CA ILE A 71 -9.54 8.04 5.17
C ILE A 71 -8.43 6.99 5.01
N ALA A 72 -7.82 6.91 3.82
CA ALA A 72 -6.72 6.01 3.56
C ALA A 72 -5.52 6.35 4.44
N ARG A 73 -4.87 5.32 4.98
CA ARG A 73 -3.70 5.41 5.85
C ARG A 73 -2.48 4.81 5.17
N SER A 74 -1.30 5.16 5.68
CA SER A 74 -0.06 4.53 5.23
C SER A 74 -0.16 3.01 5.42
N GLY A 75 0.18 2.25 4.39
CA GLY A 75 0.06 0.80 4.37
C GLY A 75 -1.25 0.27 3.77
N ASP A 76 -2.31 1.07 3.68
CA ASP A 76 -3.53 0.67 2.97
C ASP A 76 -3.24 0.50 1.47
N VAL A 77 -3.94 -0.43 0.80
CA VAL A 77 -3.79 -0.70 -0.64
C VAL A 77 -5.12 -0.41 -1.34
N ILE A 78 -5.13 0.53 -2.26
CA ILE A 78 -6.33 0.88 -3.03
C ILE A 78 -6.50 -0.13 -4.17
N ALA A 79 -7.68 -0.75 -4.26
CA ALA A 79 -7.98 -1.78 -5.25
C ALA A 79 -7.74 -1.29 -6.68
N LYS A 80 -8.38 -0.17 -7.01
CA LYS A 80 -8.27 0.53 -8.29
C LYS A 80 -8.49 2.02 -8.06
N ILE A 81 -7.67 2.86 -8.67
CA ILE A 81 -7.82 4.31 -8.66
C ILE A 81 -7.52 4.86 -10.04
N SER A 82 -8.44 5.68 -10.56
CA SER A 82 -8.35 6.22 -11.92
C SER A 82 -8.61 7.72 -11.92
N GLY A 83 -8.00 8.41 -12.87
CA GLY A 83 -8.18 9.85 -13.04
C GLY A 83 -7.11 10.49 -13.91
N ARG A 84 -7.17 11.82 -13.99
CA ARG A 84 -6.23 12.63 -14.76
C ARG A 84 -4.99 12.94 -13.93
N LEU A 85 -3.83 12.49 -14.38
CA LEU A 85 -2.53 12.86 -13.83
C LEU A 85 -2.10 14.21 -14.40
N GLU A 86 -1.86 15.17 -13.52
CA GLU A 86 -1.36 16.50 -13.88
C GLU A 86 -0.37 16.98 -12.81
N GLY A 87 0.85 17.32 -13.21
CA GLY A 87 1.86 17.82 -12.28
C GLY A 87 2.23 16.85 -11.15
N GLY A 88 2.09 15.54 -11.39
CA GLY A 88 2.35 14.50 -10.39
C GLY A 88 1.20 14.23 -9.41
N TYR A 89 0.04 14.86 -9.59
CA TYR A 89 -1.18 14.60 -8.84
C TYR A 89 -2.22 13.89 -9.70
N LEU A 90 -2.78 12.80 -9.18
CA LEU A 90 -3.91 12.11 -9.80
C LEU A 90 -5.20 12.74 -9.31
N HIS A 91 -5.95 13.37 -10.22
CA HIS A 91 -7.24 13.98 -9.98
C HIS A 91 -8.34 12.95 -10.21
N THR A 92 -9.01 12.54 -9.13
CA THR A 92 -10.07 11.53 -9.14
C THR A 92 -11.41 12.16 -8.72
N PRO A 93 -12.56 11.49 -8.98
CA PRO A 93 -13.85 11.92 -8.43
C PRO A 93 -13.89 11.98 -6.90
N HIS A 94 -12.96 11.31 -6.21
CA HIS A 94 -12.94 11.18 -4.75
C HIS A 94 -11.86 12.05 -4.08
N GLY A 95 -11.25 12.97 -4.85
CA GLY A 95 -10.18 13.84 -4.41
C GLY A 95 -8.91 13.69 -5.24
N LYS A 96 -7.85 14.41 -4.86
CA LYS A 96 -6.54 14.31 -5.50
C LYS A 96 -5.54 13.64 -4.58
N ILE A 97 -4.61 12.87 -5.16
CA ILE A 97 -3.51 12.26 -4.42
C ILE A 97 -2.23 12.33 -5.24
N ARG A 98 -1.10 12.56 -4.58
CA ARG A 98 0.20 12.58 -5.24
C ARG A 98 0.57 11.17 -5.71
N VAL A 99 1.17 11.06 -6.89
CA VAL A 99 1.61 9.79 -7.46
C VAL A 99 3.12 9.70 -7.40
N TYR A 100 3.60 8.64 -6.77
CA TYR A 100 5.00 8.25 -6.83
C TYR A 100 5.14 7.03 -7.72
N SER A 101 5.91 7.17 -8.80
CA SER A 101 6.36 6.06 -9.65
C SER A 101 7.88 6.09 -9.76
N LYS A 102 8.50 4.92 -9.93
CA LYS A 102 9.94 4.81 -10.22
C LYS A 102 10.27 5.45 -11.57
N LYS A 103 9.34 5.43 -12.52
CA LYS A 103 9.48 6.08 -13.83
C LYS A 103 8.71 7.38 -13.82
N ARG A 104 9.22 8.40 -14.51
CA ARG A 104 8.49 9.65 -14.69
C ARG A 104 7.26 9.37 -15.56
N LEU A 105 6.08 9.58 -14.98
CA LEU A 105 4.82 9.56 -15.71
C LEU A 105 4.61 10.92 -16.40
N LYS A 106 3.98 10.89 -17.58
CA LYS A 106 3.57 12.10 -18.29
C LYS A 106 2.17 12.49 -17.81
N ASP A 107 1.76 13.73 -18.03
CA ASP A 107 0.38 14.12 -17.77
C ASP A 107 -0.56 13.36 -18.73
N GLY A 108 -1.75 12.98 -18.25
CA GLY A 108 -2.71 12.18 -19.01
C GLY A 108 -3.68 11.38 -18.14
N GLU A 109 -4.54 10.56 -18.74
CA GLU A 109 -5.46 9.68 -18.02
C GLU A 109 -4.75 8.39 -17.57
N TYR A 110 -4.90 8.05 -16.29
CA TYR A 110 -4.31 6.85 -15.71
C TYR A 110 -5.33 6.04 -14.93
N SER A 111 -5.10 4.73 -14.89
CA SER A 111 -5.77 3.80 -14.00
C SER A 111 -4.71 2.89 -13.37
N PHE A 112 -4.61 2.92 -12.05
CA PHE A 112 -3.69 2.08 -11.30
C PHE A 112 -4.47 1.04 -10.50
N GLU A 113 -3.96 -0.18 -10.48
CA GLU A 113 -4.47 -1.26 -9.65
C GLU A 113 -3.51 -1.51 -8.49
N ARG A 114 -4.06 -1.93 -7.35
CA ARG A 114 -3.29 -2.27 -6.14
C ARG A 114 -2.30 -1.17 -5.72
N ALA A 115 -2.76 0.08 -5.77
CA ALA A 115 -1.94 1.25 -5.44
C ALA A 115 -1.74 1.36 -3.92
N ARG A 116 -0.50 1.16 -3.44
CA ARG A 116 -0.16 1.27 -2.01
C ARG A 116 -0.12 2.73 -1.58
N VAL A 117 -0.78 3.07 -0.48
CA VAL A 117 -0.73 4.38 0.14
C VAL A 117 0.49 4.47 1.06
N LYS A 118 1.26 5.57 0.94
CA LYS A 118 2.34 5.94 1.87
C LYS A 118 2.19 7.40 2.29
N ILE A 119 2.84 7.77 3.38
CA ILE A 119 3.02 9.16 3.80
C ILE A 119 4.48 9.54 3.58
N TYR A 120 4.71 10.67 2.93
CA TYR A 120 6.04 11.22 2.71
C TYR A 120 6.03 12.72 2.90
N LYS A 121 6.88 13.23 3.80
CA LYS A 121 6.97 14.66 4.16
C LYS A 121 5.59 15.25 4.47
N ASN A 122 4.84 14.58 5.35
CA ASN A 122 3.46 14.95 5.73
C ASN A 122 2.42 14.98 4.59
N GLU A 123 2.73 14.45 3.41
CA GLU A 123 1.80 14.35 2.28
C GLU A 123 1.46 12.88 1.97
N LYS A 124 0.16 12.58 1.78
CA LYS A 124 -0.27 11.25 1.31
C LYS A 124 0.04 11.11 -0.18
N GLU A 125 0.62 9.99 -0.54
CA GLU A 125 0.90 9.64 -1.93
C GLU A 125 0.63 8.14 -2.18
N ILE A 126 0.28 7.79 -3.42
CA ILE A 126 0.23 6.41 -3.86
C ILE A 126 1.55 6.00 -4.52
N VAL A 127 2.02 4.79 -4.23
CA VAL A 127 3.08 4.12 -4.96
C VAL A 127 2.42 3.33 -6.08
N VAL A 128 2.85 3.59 -7.30
CA VAL A 128 2.43 2.85 -8.50
C VAL A 128 3.66 2.28 -9.20
N GLU A 129 3.53 1.09 -9.76
CA GLU A 129 4.59 0.40 -10.51
C GLU A 129 4.52 0.71 -12.01
#